data_AF-A0A1Y6D6E3-F1
#
_entry.id   AF-A0A1Y6D6E3-F1
#
_cell.length_a   1.000
_cell.length_b   1.000
_cell.length_c   1.000
_cell.angle_alpha   90.00
_cell.angle_beta   90.00
_cell.angle_gamma   90.00
#
_symmetry.space_group_name_H-M   'P 1'
#
loop_
_entity.id
_entity.type
_entity.pdbx_description
1 polymer ?
#
loop_
_entity_poly.entity_id
_entity_poly.type
_entity_poly.pdbx_seq_one_letter_code
_entity_poly.pdbx_strand_id
1 'polypeptide(L)'
;MTPPARAALIGALLAFAAAIQAEEGSWEPSTLSPATLDKVRDTLKVYQQCANDETRAHLDDKMDSRQVADLILRNCEDKLNGIKTAFDAEKVPASISERYMRSKRSMAAQQILRVVMAHQAMQSAQAAH
;
A
#
# COMPACT_ATOMS: atom_id res chain seq x y z
N MET A 1 -19.22 -21.66 -59.08
CA MET A 1 -19.69 -21.98 -57.72
C MET A 1 -18.87 -21.17 -56.74
N THR A 2 -19.44 -20.06 -56.29
CA THR A 2 -18.87 -19.06 -55.37
C THR A 2 -19.80 -18.94 -54.15
N PRO A 3 -19.26 -18.57 -52.97
CA PRO A 3 -19.83 -18.92 -51.67
C PRO A 3 -20.95 -17.98 -51.20
N PRO A 4 -21.86 -18.43 -50.31
CA PRO A 4 -22.68 -17.50 -49.55
C PRO A 4 -21.94 -16.97 -48.31
N ALA A 5 -21.87 -15.64 -48.28
CA ALA A 5 -21.81 -14.73 -47.13
C ALA A 5 -21.75 -15.38 -45.75
N ARG A 6 -20.60 -15.25 -45.08
CA ARG A 6 -20.50 -15.42 -43.63
C ARG A 6 -21.05 -14.17 -42.97
N ALA A 7 -22.15 -14.36 -42.25
CA ALA A 7 -22.84 -13.36 -41.46
C ALA A 7 -21.89 -12.59 -40.52
N ALA A 8 -21.97 -11.27 -40.57
CA ALA A 8 -21.41 -10.39 -39.56
C ALA A 8 -22.30 -10.46 -38.31
N LEU A 9 -21.72 -10.80 -37.15
CA LEU A 9 -22.33 -10.62 -35.84
C LEU A 9 -21.45 -9.65 -35.05
N ILE A 10 -21.77 -8.36 -35.20
CA ILE A 10 -21.43 -7.32 -34.24
C ILE A 10 -22.57 -7.32 -33.21
N GLY A 11 -22.27 -7.42 -31.92
CA GLY A 11 -23.33 -7.22 -30.93
C GLY A 11 -22.96 -7.52 -29.48
N ALA A 12 -22.59 -6.44 -28.78
CA ALA A 12 -22.88 -6.15 -27.37
C ALA A 12 -22.35 -7.10 -26.27
N LEU A 13 -21.59 -6.50 -25.34
CA LEU A 13 -21.38 -6.85 -23.91
C LEU A 13 -20.01 -6.24 -23.54
N LEU A 14 -19.88 -5.16 -22.76
CA LEU A 14 -20.34 -4.98 -21.39
C LEU A 14 -20.40 -3.48 -21.06
N ALA A 15 -21.54 -3.01 -20.59
CA ALA A 15 -21.66 -1.72 -19.91
C ALA A 15 -21.02 -1.83 -18.52
N PHE A 16 -19.88 -1.19 -18.31
CA PHE A 16 -19.35 -0.92 -16.96
C PHE A 16 -20.04 0.33 -16.40
N ALA A 17 -21.23 0.15 -15.84
CA ALA A 17 -21.88 1.14 -15.00
C ALA A 17 -22.09 0.54 -13.61
N ALA A 18 -21.04 0.58 -12.79
CA ALA A 18 -21.21 0.41 -11.35
C ALA A 18 -21.63 1.76 -10.79
N ALA A 19 -22.91 1.89 -10.47
CA ALA A 19 -23.47 2.99 -9.73
C ALA A 19 -22.78 3.10 -8.36
N ILE A 20 -22.07 4.21 -8.13
CA ILE A 20 -21.72 4.62 -6.76
C ILE A 20 -22.89 5.48 -6.28
N GLN A 21 -23.89 4.82 -5.70
CA GLN A 21 -24.82 5.50 -4.81
C GLN A 21 -24.26 5.40 -3.40
N ALA A 22 -23.87 6.53 -2.82
CA ALA A 22 -23.70 6.69 -1.39
C ALA A 22 -24.19 8.10 -1.04
N GLU A 23 -25.46 8.20 -0.66
CA GLU A 23 -26.02 9.38 0.00
C GLU A 23 -25.64 9.37 1.49
N GLU A 24 -24.84 10.39 1.83
CA GLU A 24 -24.85 11.25 3.03
C GLU A 24 -24.82 10.62 4.44
N GLY A 25 -23.89 10.95 5.34
CA GLY A 25 -23.19 12.23 5.49
C GLY A 25 -21.92 12.40 4.66
N SER A 26 -21.92 13.47 3.86
CA SER A 26 -20.80 13.86 3.00
C SER A 26 -19.53 14.06 3.83
N TRP A 27 -18.57 13.16 3.69
CA TRP A 27 -17.18 13.47 4.01
C TRP A 27 -16.63 14.34 2.87
N GLU A 28 -16.19 15.55 3.19
CA GLU A 28 -15.58 16.42 2.19
C GLU A 28 -14.05 16.23 2.14
N PRO A 29 -13.46 15.83 1.00
CA PRO A 29 -12.05 15.46 0.90
C PRO A 29 -11.03 16.50 1.37
N SER A 30 -11.41 17.78 1.39
CA SER A 30 -10.57 18.92 1.76
C SER A 30 -10.78 19.40 3.20
N THR A 31 -11.54 18.67 4.02
CA THR A 31 -12.01 19.17 5.33
C THR A 31 -11.36 18.52 6.54
N LEU A 32 -10.30 17.72 6.34
CA LEU A 32 -9.60 17.11 7.46
C LEU A 32 -9.07 18.16 8.44
N SER A 33 -9.36 18.00 9.73
CA SER A 33 -8.87 18.93 10.74
C SER A 33 -7.34 18.88 10.86
N PRO A 34 -6.69 19.99 11.27
CA PRO A 34 -5.26 19.99 11.57
C PRO A 34 -4.87 18.92 12.58
N ALA A 35 -5.71 18.67 13.60
CA ALA A 35 -5.46 17.66 14.62
C ALA A 35 -5.40 16.24 14.03
N THR A 36 -6.28 15.91 13.08
CA THR A 36 -6.24 14.61 12.37
C THR A 36 -5.02 14.50 11.49
N LEU A 37 -4.67 15.56 10.76
CA LEU A 37 -3.47 15.58 9.92
C LEU A 37 -2.20 15.40 10.76
N ASP A 38 -2.11 16.06 11.92
CA ASP A 38 -1.00 15.89 12.86
C ASP A 38 -0.95 14.47 13.40
N LYS A 39 -2.09 13.89 13.79
CA LYS A 39 -2.17 12.50 14.27
C LYS A 39 -1.71 11.51 13.20
N VAL A 40 -2.12 11.71 11.95
CA VAL A 40 -1.69 10.88 10.81
C VAL A 40 -0.19 11.01 10.59
N ARG A 41 0.35 12.23 10.62
CA ARG A 41 1.79 12.48 10.47
C ARG A 41 2.61 11.81 11.57
N ASP A 42 2.18 11.94 12.82
CA ASP A 42 2.87 11.32 13.96
C ASP A 42 2.81 9.81 13.88
N THR A 43 1.67 9.25 13.48
CA THR A 43 1.52 7.81 13.27
C THR A 43 2.46 7.31 12.15
N LEU A 44 2.57 8.05 11.05
CA LEU A 44 3.50 7.71 9.97
C LEU A 44 4.97 7.82 10.39
N LYS A 45 5.32 8.77 11.27
CA LYS A 45 6.66 8.87 11.84
C LYS A 45 7.01 7.62 12.64
N VAL A 46 6.10 7.16 13.51
CA VAL A 46 6.28 5.93 14.29
C VAL A 46 6.39 4.70 13.38
N TYR A 47 5.54 4.59 12.37
CA TYR A 47 5.60 3.50 11.40
C TYR A 47 6.93 3.48 10.63
N GLN A 48 7.41 4.64 10.17
CA GLN A 48 8.69 4.76 9.48
C GLN A 48 9.88 4.42 10.38
N GLN A 49 9.83 4.85 11.65
CA GLN A 49 10.85 4.48 12.64
C GLN A 49 10.90 2.97 12.83
N CYS A 50 9.75 2.33 13.06
CA CYS A 50 9.66 0.88 13.14
C CYS A 50 10.27 0.21 11.90
N ALA A 51 9.84 0.61 10.69
CA ALA A 51 10.34 0.02 9.46
C ALA A 51 11.86 0.15 9.31
N ASN A 52 12.42 1.31 9.68
CA ASN A 52 13.86 1.54 9.64
C ASN A 52 14.61 0.68 10.67
N ASP A 53 14.07 0.54 11.88
CA ASP A 53 14.68 -0.20 12.98
C ASP A 53 14.69 -1.70 12.69
N GLU A 54 13.54 -2.23 12.28
CA GLU A 54 13.36 -3.60 11.83
C GLU A 54 14.22 -3.91 10.60
N THR A 55 14.32 -2.98 9.63
CA THR A 55 15.23 -3.15 8.50
C THR A 55 16.65 -3.36 9.00
N ARG A 56 17.16 -2.50 9.89
CA ARG A 56 18.52 -2.66 10.43
C ARG A 56 18.70 -3.96 11.21
N ALA A 57 17.67 -4.39 11.94
CA ALA A 57 17.71 -5.64 12.70
C ALA A 57 17.77 -6.89 11.80
N HIS A 58 17.14 -6.84 10.63
CA HIS A 58 17.01 -7.97 9.70
C HIS A 58 17.89 -7.87 8.45
N LEU A 59 18.78 -6.88 8.36
CA LEU A 59 19.63 -6.65 7.17
C LEU A 59 20.51 -7.84 6.83
N ASP A 60 21.05 -8.53 7.84
CA ASP A 60 21.98 -9.66 7.67
C ASP A 60 21.27 -11.02 7.63
N ASP A 61 19.93 -11.04 7.60
CA ASP A 61 19.17 -12.27 7.48
C ASP A 61 19.44 -12.91 6.11
N LYS A 62 19.72 -14.22 6.13
CA LYS A 62 20.03 -15.01 4.92
C LYS A 62 18.79 -15.39 4.10
N MET A 63 17.63 -14.85 4.44
CA MET A 63 16.36 -15.10 3.74
C MET A 63 16.31 -14.34 2.40
N ASP A 64 15.38 -14.73 1.53
CA ASP A 64 15.11 -13.94 0.32
C ASP A 64 14.68 -12.51 0.70
N SER A 65 15.15 -11.52 -0.06
CA SER A 65 14.86 -10.10 0.19
C SER A 65 13.37 -9.77 0.34
N ARG A 66 12.48 -10.50 -0.35
CA ARG A 66 11.03 -10.31 -0.22
C ARG A 66 10.50 -10.87 1.09
N GLN A 67 11.04 -12.00 1.55
CA GLN A 67 10.68 -12.58 2.85
C GLN A 67 11.09 -11.68 4.01
N VAL A 68 12.29 -11.08 3.92
CA VAL A 68 12.75 -10.07 4.89
C VAL A 68 11.82 -8.85 4.87
N ALA A 69 11.52 -8.31 3.70
CA ALA A 69 10.61 -7.17 3.58
C ALA A 69 9.21 -7.47 4.15
N ASP A 70 8.65 -8.65 3.85
CA ASP A 70 7.35 -9.07 4.37
C ASP A 70 7.35 -9.27 5.90
N LEU A 71 8.46 -9.75 6.48
CA LEU A 71 8.62 -9.87 7.92
C LEU A 71 8.60 -8.49 8.58
N ILE A 72 9.44 -7.57 8.09
CA ILE A 72 9.54 -6.19 8.59
C ILE A 72 8.17 -5.49 8.54
N LEU A 73 7.49 -5.58 7.40
CA LEU A 73 6.17 -4.95 7.22
C LEU A 73 5.14 -5.51 8.22
N ARG A 74 5.14 -6.82 8.45
CA ARG A 74 4.25 -7.46 9.43
C ARG A 74 4.51 -6.97 10.85
N ASN A 75 5.78 -6.83 11.24
CA ASN A 75 6.16 -6.37 12.58
C ASN A 75 5.73 -4.92 12.85
N CYS A 76 5.62 -4.10 11.80
CA CYS A 76 5.26 -2.68 11.92
C CYS A 76 3.79 -2.37 11.61
N GLU A 77 3.00 -3.35 11.17
CA GLU A 77 1.63 -3.14 10.67
C GLU A 77 0.72 -2.49 11.72
N ASP A 78 0.86 -2.89 12.99
CA ASP A 78 0.06 -2.36 14.10
C ASP A 78 0.25 -0.85 14.31
N LYS A 79 1.41 -0.30 13.91
CA LYS A 79 1.70 1.14 14.04
C LYS A 79 0.82 1.99 13.13
N LEU A 80 0.21 1.43 12.08
CA LEU A 80 -0.70 2.18 11.21
C LEU A 80 -2.11 2.38 11.80
N ASN A 81 -2.46 1.66 12.87
CA ASN A 81 -3.80 1.72 13.46
C ASN A 81 -4.21 3.14 13.89
N GLY A 82 -3.24 3.98 14.28
CA GLY A 82 -3.50 5.38 14.64
C GLY A 82 -4.11 6.21 13.50
N ILE A 83 -3.84 5.86 12.24
CA ILE A 83 -4.42 6.52 11.05
C ILE A 83 -5.91 6.18 10.94
N LYS A 84 -6.27 4.89 11.12
CA LYS A 84 -7.67 4.45 11.08
C LYS A 84 -8.48 5.17 12.15
N THR A 85 -7.99 5.22 13.39
CA THR A 85 -8.64 5.93 14.49
C THR A 85 -8.84 7.42 14.19
N ALA A 86 -7.83 8.09 13.63
CA ALA A 86 -7.93 9.52 13.30
C ALA A 86 -8.95 9.79 12.18
N PHE A 87 -8.95 8.95 11.14
CA PHE A 87 -9.89 9.05 10.03
C PHE A 87 -11.33 8.69 10.42
N ASP A 88 -11.53 7.72 11.32
CA ASP A 88 -12.85 7.36 11.83
C ASP A 88 -13.49 8.51 12.64
N ALA A 89 -12.68 9.26 13.40
CA ALA A 89 -13.15 10.41 14.16
C ALA A 89 -13.74 11.53 13.27
N GLU A 90 -13.29 11.60 12.01
CA GLU A 90 -13.80 12.54 11.01
C GLU A 90 -14.70 11.89 9.96
N LYS A 91 -15.18 10.67 10.24
CA LYS A 91 -16.11 9.93 9.38
C LYS A 91 -15.60 9.74 7.95
N VAL A 92 -14.28 9.66 7.77
CA VAL A 92 -13.67 9.33 6.48
C VAL A 92 -14.17 7.93 6.06
N PRO A 93 -14.64 7.74 4.82
CA PRO A 93 -15.09 6.42 4.38
C PRO A 93 -13.99 5.36 4.51
N ALA A 94 -14.35 4.17 5.01
CA ALA A 94 -13.40 3.08 5.24
C ALA A 94 -12.58 2.72 3.99
N SER A 95 -13.21 2.77 2.80
CA SER A 95 -12.53 2.51 1.53
C SER A 95 -11.40 3.50 1.23
N ILE A 96 -11.52 4.76 1.67
CA ILE A 96 -10.52 5.82 1.51
C ILE A 96 -9.40 5.63 2.54
N SER A 97 -9.74 5.42 3.81
CA SER A 97 -8.75 5.20 4.87
C SER A 97 -7.91 3.95 4.62
N GLU A 98 -8.53 2.85 4.20
CA GLU A 98 -7.82 1.63 3.83
C GLU A 98 -6.94 1.81 2.59
N ARG A 99 -7.43 2.51 1.56
CA ARG A 99 -6.62 2.81 0.36
C ARG A 99 -5.40 3.63 0.72
N TYR A 100 -5.56 4.63 1.58
CA TYR A 100 -4.47 5.44 2.08
C TYR A 100 -3.43 4.58 2.81
N MET A 101 -3.86 3.74 3.77
CA MET A 101 -2.95 2.85 4.49
C MET A 101 -2.26 1.86 3.56
N ARG A 102 -2.97 1.26 2.58
CA ARG A 102 -2.35 0.39 1.56
C ARG A 102 -1.26 1.11 0.78
N SER A 103 -1.48 2.36 0.38
CA SER A 103 -0.44 3.17 -0.29
C SER A 103 0.81 3.35 0.58
N LYS A 104 0.62 3.63 1.88
CA LYS A 104 1.73 3.76 2.84
C LYS A 104 2.52 2.45 3.00
N ARG A 105 1.84 1.31 3.09
CA ARG A 105 2.48 -0.01 3.11
C ARG A 105 3.29 -0.27 1.84
N SER A 106 2.72 0.00 0.67
CA SER A 106 3.41 -0.20 -0.61
C SER A 106 4.67 0.65 -0.74
N MET A 107 4.64 1.91 -0.31
CA MET A 107 5.83 2.77 -0.32
C MET A 107 6.92 2.26 0.64
N ALA A 108 6.53 1.82 1.85
CA ALA A 108 7.48 1.23 2.79
C ALA A 108 8.10 -0.06 2.24
N ALA A 109 7.28 -0.95 1.66
CA ALA A 109 7.74 -2.19 1.04
C ALA A 109 8.79 -1.94 -0.05
N GLN A 110 8.54 -0.96 -0.93
CA GLN A 110 9.49 -0.57 -1.99
C GLN A 110 10.79 0.01 -1.43
N GLN A 111 10.73 0.74 -0.32
CA GLN A 111 11.92 1.27 0.33
C GLN A 111 12.75 0.17 0.99
N ILE A 112 12.10 -0.68 1.80
CA ILE A 112 12.74 -1.79 2.51
C ILE A 112 13.39 -2.75 1.51
N LEU A 113 12.65 -3.17 0.49
CA LEU A 113 13.14 -4.12 -0.51
C LEU A 113 14.38 -3.59 -1.23
N ARG A 114 14.39 -2.30 -1.61
CA ARG A 114 15.57 -1.68 -2.24
C ARG A 114 16.80 -1.72 -1.33
N VAL A 115 16.64 -1.44 -0.05
CA VAL A 115 17.73 -1.45 0.93
C VAL A 115 18.27 -2.87 1.15
N VAL A 116 17.38 -3.84 1.39
CA VAL A 116 17.75 -5.24 1.63
C VAL A 116 18.45 -5.84 0.41
N MET A 117 17.89 -5.66 -0.79
CA MET A 117 18.52 -6.17 -2.03
C MET A 117 19.90 -5.56 -2.27
N ALA A 118 20.05 -4.24 -2.05
CA ALA A 118 21.35 -3.59 -2.20
C ALA A 118 22.38 -4.16 -1.23
N HIS A 119 21.99 -4.41 0.02
CA HIS A 119 22.87 -5.02 1.03
C HIS A 119 23.28 -6.44 0.67
N GLN A 120 22.32 -7.29 0.32
CA GLN A 120 22.59 -8.68 -0.10
C GLN A 120 23.48 -8.75 -1.34
N ALA A 121 23.27 -7.84 -2.31
CA ALA A 121 24.14 -7.74 -3.48
C ALA A 121 25.58 -7.38 -3.09
N MET A 122 25.79 -6.42 -2.18
CA MET A 122 27.13 -6.08 -1.68
C MET A 122 27.79 -7.25 -0.96
N GLN A 123 27.06 -7.98 -0.11
CA GLN A 123 27.60 -9.17 0.56
C GLN A 123 28.00 -10.26 -0.44
N SER A 124 27.19 -10.48 -1.47
CA SER A 124 27.50 -11.48 -2.50
C SER A 124 28.76 -11.12 -3.30
N ALA A 125 28.96 -9.83 -3.61
CA ALA A 125 30.15 -9.35 -4.28
C ALA A 125 31.40 -9.50 -3.39
N GLN A 126 31.29 -9.18 -2.09
CA GLN A 126 32.39 -9.35 -1.14
C GLN A 126 32.80 -10.82 -0.96
N ALA A 127 31.83 -11.74 -0.95
CA ALA A 127 32.10 -13.18 -0.82
C ALA A 127 32.71 -13.82 -2.08
N ALA A 128 32.67 -13.13 -3.22
CA ALA A 128 33.22 -13.59 -4.50
C ALA A 128 34.66 -13.12 -4.76
N HIS A 129 35.22 -12.28 -3.87
CA HIS A 129 36.59 -11.79 -3.89
C HIS A 129 37.44 -12.47 -2.81
#